data_AF-A0A1X7SJF8-F1
#
_entry.id   AF-A0A1X7SJF8-F1
#
_cell.length_a   1.000
_cell.length_b   1.000
_cell.length_c   1.000
_cell.angle_alpha   90.00
_cell.angle_beta   90.00
_cell.angle_gamma   90.00
#
_symmetry.space_group_name_H-M   'P 1'
#
loop_
_entity.id
_entity.type
_entity.pdbx_description
1 polymer ?
#
loop_
_entity_poly.entity_id
_entity_poly.type
_entity_poly.pdbx_seq_one_letter_code
_entity_poly.pdbx_strand_id
1 'polypeptide(L)'
;MNMELMNEREHNEKIIKDIKDHLKEIEEKRQREKKQKIEEEILEFLLYCNHPVTGELMESKLKVHIDELLPSVLDKAYKLMELANHIPIERCRLVEYDYMNKVMKQSFDEFQHQTIGQIVGWAGDYCLFLETRKENETFKKYNSGGINLKVSVVDLSTGDVGPAKIVGGELGWTVEELKQHIGE
;
A
#
# COMPACT_ATOMS: atom_id res chain seq x y z
N MET A 1 -33.18 35.55 55.75
CA MET A 1 -32.68 34.55 54.78
C MET A 1 -31.16 34.65 54.83
N ASN A 2 -30.48 33.63 55.35
CA ASN A 2 -29.07 33.72 55.77
C ASN A 2 -28.12 33.80 54.58
N MET A 3 -27.32 34.86 54.53
CA MET A 3 -26.32 35.14 53.49
C MET A 3 -25.29 34.01 53.35
N GLU A 4 -25.00 33.30 54.45
CA GLU A 4 -24.12 32.11 54.47
C GLU A 4 -24.68 30.93 53.65
N LEU A 5 -25.99 30.68 53.73
CA LEU A 5 -26.64 29.59 52.99
C LEU A 5 -26.67 29.86 51.47
N MET A 6 -26.72 31.14 51.06
CA MET A 6 -26.58 31.52 49.65
C MET A 6 -25.16 31.29 49.16
N ASN A 7 -24.15 31.71 49.93
CA ASN A 7 -22.74 31.54 49.56
C ASN A 7 -22.33 30.06 49.48
N GLU A 8 -22.83 29.19 50.39
CA GLU A 8 -22.59 27.75 50.31
C GLU A 8 -23.24 27.11 49.08
N ARG A 9 -24.44 27.54 48.68
CA ARG A 9 -25.09 27.07 47.45
C ARG A 9 -24.30 27.48 46.21
N GLU A 10 -23.90 28.75 46.12
CA GLU A 10 -23.08 29.23 45.01
C GLU A 10 -21.73 28.50 44.92
N HIS A 11 -21.10 28.23 46.07
CA HIS A 11 -19.86 27.46 46.12
C HIS A 11 -20.06 26.01 45.63
N ASN A 12 -21.12 25.34 46.07
CA ASN A 12 -21.44 23.98 45.64
C ASN A 12 -21.80 23.91 44.16
N GLU A 13 -22.55 24.88 43.64
CA GLU A 13 -22.88 24.98 42.21
C GLU A 13 -21.62 25.18 41.37
N LYS A 14 -20.67 26.00 41.85
CA LYS A 14 -19.37 26.17 41.20
C LYS A 14 -18.57 24.87 41.19
N ILE A 15 -18.48 24.15 42.32
CA ILE A 15 -17.79 22.84 42.39
C ILE A 15 -18.42 21.84 41.41
N ILE A 16 -19.76 21.75 41.37
CA ILE A 16 -20.46 20.83 40.47
C ILE A 16 -20.19 21.19 39.01
N LYS A 17 -20.17 22.48 38.68
CA LYS A 17 -19.85 22.96 37.33
C LYS A 17 -18.42 22.61 36.96
N ASP A 18 -17.46 22.91 37.84
CA ASP A 18 -16.04 22.62 37.60
C ASP A 18 -15.82 21.12 37.40
N ILE A 19 -16.47 20.25 38.19
CA ILE A 19 -16.43 18.79 38.01
C ILE A 19 -17.01 18.37 36.64
N LYS A 20 -18.16 18.92 36.24
CA LYS A 20 -18.78 18.61 34.95
C LYS A 20 -17.90 19.03 33.78
N ASP A 21 -17.29 20.21 33.86
CA ASP A 21 -16.40 20.72 32.83
C ASP A 21 -15.13 19.86 32.73
N HIS A 22 -14.53 19.46 33.87
CA HIS A 22 -13.39 18.52 33.89
C HIS A 22 -13.73 17.15 33.30
N LEU A 23 -14.90 16.58 33.62
CA LEU A 23 -15.34 15.30 33.06
C LEU A 23 -15.52 15.38 31.54
N LYS A 24 -16.04 16.51 31.04
CA LYS A 24 -16.18 16.75 29.60
C LYS A 24 -14.83 16.84 28.90
N GLU A 25 -13.87 17.57 29.48
CA GLU A 25 -12.52 17.67 28.93
C GLU A 25 -11.81 16.32 28.88
N ILE A 26 -11.96 15.47 29.92
CA ILE A 26 -11.39 14.13 29.95
C ILE A 26 -11.97 13.26 28.82
N GLU A 27 -13.28 13.29 28.62
CA GLU A 27 -13.92 12.50 27.55
C GLU A 27 -13.49 13.00 26.17
N GLU A 28 -13.45 14.32 25.95
CA GLU A 28 -12.96 14.89 24.68
C GLU A 28 -11.50 14.55 24.40
N LYS A 29 -10.65 14.52 25.44
CA LYS A 29 -9.25 14.08 25.31
C LYS A 29 -9.17 12.60 24.94
N ARG A 30 -9.95 11.75 25.62
CA ARG A 30 -10.00 10.31 25.33
C ARG A 30 -10.49 10.00 23.92
N GLN A 31 -11.48 10.75 23.43
CA GLN A 31 -11.97 10.59 22.05
C GLN A 31 -10.92 11.02 21.03
N ARG A 32 -10.19 12.13 21.29
CA ARG A 32 -9.06 12.56 20.45
C ARG A 32 -7.95 11.52 20.40
N GLU A 33 -7.53 10.99 21.54
CA GLU A 33 -6.50 9.94 21.63
C GLU A 33 -6.93 8.66 20.90
N LYS A 34 -8.18 8.22 21.07
CA LYS A 34 -8.71 7.06 20.32
C LYS A 34 -8.69 7.30 18.81
N LYS A 35 -9.09 8.48 18.36
CA LYS A 35 -9.10 8.82 16.94
C LYS A 35 -7.68 8.87 16.37
N GLN A 36 -6.73 9.48 17.09
CA GLN A 36 -5.33 9.49 16.71
C GLN A 36 -4.76 8.07 16.59
N LYS A 37 -5.08 7.20 17.55
CA LYS A 37 -4.63 5.81 17.51
C LYS A 37 -5.15 5.05 16.28
N ILE A 38 -6.42 5.26 15.92
CA ILE A 38 -6.99 4.67 14.70
C ILE A 38 -6.33 5.25 13.44
N GLU A 39 -6.03 6.55 13.42
CA GLU A 39 -5.32 7.19 12.30
C GLU A 39 -3.88 6.65 12.16
N GLU A 40 -3.19 6.34 13.25
CA GLU A 40 -1.87 5.68 13.26
C GLU A 40 -1.92 4.23 12.72
N GLU A 41 -3.08 3.59 12.76
CA GLU A 41 -3.29 2.21 12.30
C GLU A 41 -3.74 2.14 10.82
N ILE A 42 -3.91 3.28 10.12
CA ILE A 42 -4.27 3.33 8.70
C ILE A 42 -3.04 3.60 7.84
N LEU A 43 -2.82 2.72 6.85
CA LEU A 43 -1.83 2.88 5.79
C LEU A 43 -2.49 3.46 4.54
N GLU A 44 -1.82 4.42 3.89
CA GLU A 44 -2.23 5.00 2.61
C GLU A 44 -1.18 4.62 1.54
N PHE A 45 -1.63 3.97 0.46
CA PHE A 45 -0.81 3.54 -0.66
C PHE A 45 -1.25 4.27 -1.95
N LEU A 46 -0.28 4.61 -2.80
CA LEU A 46 -0.58 4.88 -4.22
C LEU A 46 -0.80 3.54 -4.92
N LEU A 47 -1.99 3.34 -5.45
CA LEU A 47 -2.39 2.13 -6.18
C LEU A 47 -2.44 2.45 -7.67
N TYR A 48 -1.78 1.60 -8.45
CA TYR A 48 -1.75 1.67 -9.91
C TYR A 48 -2.41 0.44 -10.53
N CYS A 49 -2.97 0.59 -11.73
CA CYS A 49 -3.50 -0.51 -12.52
C CYS A 49 -3.46 -0.12 -14.00
N ASN A 50 -3.25 -1.07 -14.90
CA ASN A 50 -3.55 -0.83 -16.32
C ASN A 50 -5.03 -1.15 -16.54
N HIS A 51 -5.79 -0.23 -17.13
CA HIS A 51 -7.19 -0.46 -17.45
C HIS A 51 -7.28 -1.68 -18.38
N PRO A 52 -8.04 -2.76 -18.04
CA PRO A 52 -7.99 -4.02 -18.79
C PRO A 52 -8.38 -3.92 -20.27
N VAL A 53 -9.20 -2.92 -20.62
CA VAL A 53 -9.65 -2.65 -22.00
C VAL A 53 -8.77 -1.63 -22.73
N THR A 54 -8.59 -0.42 -22.20
CA THR A 54 -7.85 0.66 -22.88
C THR A 54 -6.34 0.55 -22.75
N GLY A 55 -5.84 -0.18 -21.75
CA GLY A 55 -4.42 -0.26 -21.42
C GLY A 55 -3.85 1.00 -20.76
N GLU A 56 -4.70 2.00 -20.48
CA GLU A 56 -4.28 3.24 -19.82
C GLU A 56 -3.88 2.99 -18.36
N LEU A 57 -2.84 3.66 -17.90
CA LEU A 57 -2.41 3.59 -16.51
C LEU A 57 -3.35 4.43 -15.64
N MET A 58 -4.01 3.77 -14.70
CA MET A 58 -4.87 4.37 -13.69
C MET A 58 -4.13 4.49 -12.36
N GLU A 59 -4.45 5.54 -11.59
CA GLU A 59 -3.93 5.80 -10.25
C GLU A 59 -5.08 6.06 -9.27
N SER A 60 -4.96 5.57 -8.05
CA SER A 60 -5.88 5.87 -6.94
C SER A 60 -5.18 5.77 -5.59
N LYS A 61 -5.75 6.41 -4.56
CA LYS A 61 -5.26 6.31 -3.18
C LYS A 61 -6.00 5.22 -2.42
N LEU A 62 -5.29 4.15 -2.06
CA LEU A 62 -5.84 3.03 -1.30
C LEU A 62 -5.56 3.23 0.19
N LYS A 63 -6.62 3.29 1.01
CA LYS A 63 -6.52 3.35 2.47
C LYS A 63 -6.94 2.02 3.09
N VAL A 64 -6.06 1.45 3.90
CA VAL A 64 -6.30 0.17 4.57
C VAL A 64 -5.79 0.20 5.99
N HIS A 65 -6.50 -0.49 6.87
CA HIS A 65 -6.03 -0.69 8.23
C HIS A 65 -4.89 -1.69 8.24
N ILE A 66 -3.92 -1.48 9.12
CA ILE A 66 -2.66 -2.24 9.20
C ILE A 66 -2.88 -3.75 9.41
N ASP A 67 -3.95 -4.12 10.12
CA ASP A 67 -4.33 -5.50 10.43
C ASP A 67 -5.15 -6.19 9.34
N GLU A 68 -5.44 -5.52 8.22
CA GLU A 68 -6.19 -6.16 7.13
C GLU A 68 -5.35 -7.20 6.40
N LEU A 69 -5.91 -8.40 6.23
CA LEU A 69 -5.30 -9.47 5.46
C LEU A 69 -5.20 -9.09 3.98
N LEU A 70 -4.13 -9.56 3.33
CA LEU A 70 -3.87 -9.28 1.91
C LEU A 70 -5.06 -9.56 0.97
N PRO A 71 -5.84 -10.66 1.08
CA PRO A 71 -7.04 -10.87 0.27
C PRO A 71 -8.10 -9.76 0.41
N SER A 72 -8.30 -9.25 1.64
CA SER A 72 -9.24 -8.16 1.89
C SER A 72 -8.76 -6.86 1.27
N VAL A 73 -7.45 -6.61 1.31
CA VAL A 73 -6.81 -5.46 0.67
C VAL A 73 -6.93 -5.56 -0.86
N LEU A 74 -6.77 -6.75 -1.43
CA LEU A 74 -7.00 -7.01 -2.85
C LEU A 74 -8.45 -6.73 -3.26
N ASP A 75 -9.44 -7.19 -2.48
CA ASP A 75 -10.86 -6.91 -2.75
C ASP A 75 -11.15 -5.40 -2.74
N LYS A 76 -10.59 -4.66 -1.79
CA LYS A 76 -10.70 -3.19 -1.75
C LYS A 76 -10.04 -2.52 -2.95
N ALA A 77 -8.82 -2.91 -3.30
CA ALA A 77 -8.10 -2.39 -4.45
C ALA A 77 -8.88 -2.64 -5.76
N TYR A 78 -9.43 -3.85 -5.90
CA TYR A 78 -10.21 -4.28 -7.05
C TYR A 78 -11.51 -3.47 -7.22
N LYS A 79 -12.22 -3.22 -6.11
CA LYS A 79 -13.41 -2.37 -6.08
C LYS A 79 -13.07 -0.91 -6.39
N LEU A 80 -11.99 -0.40 -5.79
CA LEU A 80 -11.52 0.98 -5.99
C LEU A 80 -11.16 1.27 -7.44
N MET A 81 -10.57 0.28 -8.13
CA MET A 81 -10.20 0.37 -9.55
C MET A 81 -11.34 0.01 -10.51
N GLU A 82 -12.54 -0.29 -10.00
CA GLU A 82 -13.75 -0.57 -10.77
C GLU A 82 -13.59 -1.72 -11.81
N LEU A 83 -12.76 -2.72 -11.49
CA LEU A 83 -12.42 -3.80 -12.43
C LEU A 83 -13.51 -4.87 -12.61
N ALA A 84 -14.55 -4.86 -11.77
CA ALA A 84 -15.63 -5.85 -11.72
C ALA A 84 -16.27 -6.16 -13.08
N ASN A 85 -16.43 -5.15 -13.92
CA ASN A 85 -17.09 -5.29 -15.23
C ASN A 85 -16.14 -5.77 -16.34
N HIS A 86 -14.83 -5.88 -16.07
CA HIS A 86 -13.81 -6.10 -17.09
C HIS A 86 -13.02 -7.40 -16.88
N ILE A 87 -12.73 -7.74 -15.62
CA ILE A 87 -11.87 -8.87 -15.30
C ILE A 87 -12.25 -9.44 -13.94
N PRO A 88 -12.47 -10.77 -13.79
CA PRO A 88 -12.72 -11.38 -12.48
C PRO A 88 -11.51 -11.27 -11.56
N ILE A 89 -11.76 -11.16 -10.26
CA ILE A 89 -10.73 -10.91 -9.23
C ILE A 89 -9.67 -12.02 -9.15
N GLU A 90 -10.00 -13.25 -9.54
CA GLU A 90 -9.07 -14.40 -9.59
C GLU A 90 -7.98 -14.25 -10.67
N ARG A 91 -8.12 -13.25 -11.55
CA ARG A 91 -7.12 -12.84 -12.52
C ARG A 91 -6.42 -11.53 -12.13
N CYS A 92 -6.58 -11.11 -10.88
CA CYS A 92 -5.93 -9.94 -10.30
C CYS A 92 -5.04 -10.36 -9.13
N ARG A 93 -3.96 -9.59 -8.89
CA ARG A 93 -3.17 -9.70 -7.66
C ARG A 93 -2.54 -8.35 -7.31
N LEU A 94 -2.09 -8.23 -6.07
CA LEU A 94 -1.29 -7.08 -5.62
C LEU A 94 0.20 -7.39 -5.68
N VAL A 95 0.95 -6.39 -6.13
CA VAL A 95 2.41 -6.45 -6.29
C VAL A 95 3.00 -5.13 -5.79
N GLU A 96 4.16 -5.19 -5.14
CA GLU A 96 4.95 -3.99 -4.85
C GLU A 96 5.43 -3.36 -6.16
N TYR A 97 5.27 -2.05 -6.28
CA TYR A 97 5.59 -1.31 -7.49
C TYR A 97 6.56 -0.17 -7.22
N ASP A 98 7.56 -0.06 -8.08
CA ASP A 98 8.42 1.11 -8.13
C ASP A 98 7.92 2.03 -9.24
N TYR A 99 7.18 3.07 -8.85
CA TYR A 99 6.63 4.03 -9.79
C TYR A 99 7.71 4.80 -10.56
N MET A 100 8.82 5.14 -9.90
CA MET A 100 9.91 5.93 -10.51
C MET A 100 10.60 5.15 -11.64
N ASN A 101 10.82 3.85 -11.42
CA ASN A 101 11.47 2.97 -12.38
C ASN A 101 10.48 2.20 -13.27
N LYS A 102 9.17 2.29 -12.98
CA LYS A 102 8.08 1.56 -13.65
C LYS A 102 8.27 0.05 -13.66
N VAL A 103 8.67 -0.51 -12.53
CA VAL A 103 8.99 -1.94 -12.38
C VAL A 103 8.25 -2.57 -11.21
N MET A 104 7.82 -3.82 -11.42
CA MET A 104 7.27 -4.67 -10.36
C MET A 104 8.43 -5.22 -9.51
N LYS A 105 8.37 -5.00 -8.19
CA LYS A 105 9.44 -5.39 -7.25
C LYS A 105 9.19 -6.75 -6.61
N GLN A 106 8.01 -6.94 -6.03
CA GLN A 106 7.73 -8.13 -5.21
C GLN A 106 6.28 -8.57 -5.36
N SER A 107 6.09 -9.84 -5.71
CA SER A 107 4.79 -10.50 -5.73
C SER A 107 4.36 -10.82 -4.30
N PHE A 108 3.08 -10.62 -3.99
CA PHE A 108 2.57 -10.91 -2.65
C PHE A 108 1.81 -12.24 -2.51
N ASP A 109 1.81 -13.08 -3.55
CA ASP A 109 1.04 -14.32 -3.60
C ASP A 109 1.30 -15.29 -2.43
N GLU A 110 2.50 -15.26 -1.82
CA GLU A 110 2.88 -16.14 -0.71
C GLU A 110 2.43 -15.60 0.67
N PHE A 111 1.99 -14.33 0.73
CA PHE A 111 1.65 -13.65 1.99
C PHE A 111 0.14 -13.49 2.21
N GLN A 112 -0.70 -14.32 1.56
CA GLN A 112 -2.17 -14.25 1.69
C GLN A 112 -2.67 -14.39 3.13
N HIS A 113 -1.88 -15.02 4.00
CA HIS A 113 -2.19 -15.21 5.42
C HIS A 113 -1.70 -14.07 6.32
N GLN A 114 -0.94 -13.11 5.79
CA GLN A 114 -0.38 -11.99 6.53
C GLN A 114 -1.23 -10.73 6.38
N THR A 115 -1.12 -9.85 7.37
CA THR A 115 -1.70 -8.51 7.28
C THR A 115 -0.83 -7.61 6.40
N ILE A 116 -1.44 -6.59 5.81
CA ILE A 116 -0.70 -5.65 4.97
C ILE A 116 0.42 -4.95 5.74
N GLY A 117 0.18 -4.64 7.03
CA GLY A 117 1.21 -4.10 7.91
C GLY A 117 2.41 -5.00 8.15
N GLN A 118 2.21 -6.32 8.18
CA GLN A 118 3.30 -7.29 8.29
C GLN A 118 4.12 -7.35 6.98
N ILE A 119 3.45 -7.22 5.83
CA ILE A 119 4.09 -7.30 4.52
C ILE A 119 4.94 -6.06 4.23
N VAL A 120 4.38 -4.87 4.43
CA VAL A 120 5.05 -3.60 4.07
C VAL A 120 5.86 -2.99 5.23
N GLY A 121 5.64 -3.44 6.46
CA GLY A 121 6.20 -2.79 7.64
C GLY A 121 5.67 -1.38 7.86
N TRP A 122 6.32 -0.61 8.75
CA TRP A 122 5.95 0.77 9.08
C TRP A 122 6.79 1.82 8.35
N ALA A 123 7.76 1.39 7.55
CA ALA A 123 8.76 2.27 6.96
C ALA A 123 8.73 2.15 5.43
N GLY A 124 7.99 3.03 4.76
CA GLY A 124 8.17 3.24 3.33
C GLY A 124 6.97 3.86 2.62
N ASP A 125 7.27 4.72 1.64
CA ASP A 125 6.33 5.10 0.57
C ASP A 125 6.17 3.91 -0.39
N TYR A 126 5.33 2.95 0.00
CA TYR A 126 4.99 1.82 -0.86
C TYR A 126 4.00 2.25 -1.94
N CYS A 127 4.33 1.95 -3.20
CA CYS A 127 3.34 1.95 -4.27
C CYS A 127 2.90 0.50 -4.53
N LEU A 128 1.62 0.30 -4.76
CA LEU A 128 1.02 -0.98 -5.09
C LEU A 128 0.59 -0.98 -6.56
N PHE A 129 0.67 -2.13 -7.20
CA PHE A 129 0.09 -2.35 -8.52
C PHE A 129 -0.93 -3.50 -8.46
N LEU A 130 -2.13 -3.24 -8.96
CA LEU A 130 -3.15 -4.25 -9.19
C LEU A 130 -2.89 -4.87 -10.57
N GLU A 131 -2.10 -5.93 -10.59
CA GLU A 131 -1.71 -6.60 -11.81
C GLU A 131 -2.81 -7.54 -12.29
N THR A 132 -3.09 -7.49 -13.59
CA THR A 132 -4.08 -8.34 -14.25
C THR A 132 -3.41 -9.29 -15.24
N ARG A 133 -3.93 -10.51 -15.36
CA ARG A 133 -3.51 -11.49 -16.38
C ARG A 133 -4.66 -11.86 -17.31
N LYS A 134 -4.35 -12.32 -18.53
CA LYS A 134 -5.38 -12.89 -19.41
C LYS A 134 -5.82 -14.25 -18.91
N GLU A 135 -6.91 -14.74 -19.49
CA GLU A 135 -7.36 -16.11 -19.28
C GLU A 135 -6.27 -17.10 -19.70
N ASN A 136 -6.00 -18.09 -18.84
CA ASN A 136 -4.96 -19.11 -19.01
C ASN A 136 -3.49 -18.65 -18.92
N GLU A 137 -3.21 -17.37 -18.76
CA GLU A 137 -1.85 -16.91 -18.43
C GLU A 137 -1.53 -17.19 -16.96
N THR A 138 -0.26 -17.37 -16.62
CA THR A 138 0.22 -17.38 -15.24
C THR A 138 0.90 -16.06 -14.94
N PHE A 139 0.75 -15.57 -13.71
CA PHE A 139 1.51 -14.41 -13.28
C PHE A 139 3.01 -14.68 -13.27
N LYS A 140 3.82 -13.68 -13.66
CA LYS A 140 5.28 -13.74 -13.53
C LYS A 140 5.65 -13.61 -12.05
N LYS A 141 6.51 -14.47 -11.51
CA LYS A 141 6.98 -14.29 -10.12
C LYS A 141 7.94 -13.10 -10.04
N TYR A 142 7.76 -12.24 -9.04
CA TYR A 142 8.68 -11.16 -8.70
C TYR A 142 9.22 -11.39 -7.28
N ASN A 143 10.53 -11.63 -7.17
CA ASN A 143 11.19 -11.93 -5.90
C ASN A 143 11.74 -10.64 -5.27
N SER A 144 11.53 -10.50 -3.96
CA SER A 144 12.14 -9.42 -3.18
C SER A 144 13.67 -9.47 -3.29
N GLY A 145 14.32 -8.31 -3.37
CA GLY A 145 15.78 -8.22 -3.44
C GLY A 145 16.40 -8.57 -4.80
N GLY A 146 15.59 -8.78 -5.84
CA GLY A 146 16.07 -8.79 -7.22
C GLY A 146 16.61 -7.42 -7.65
N ILE A 147 17.50 -7.41 -8.65
CA ILE A 147 18.07 -6.19 -9.21
C ILE A 147 17.43 -5.90 -10.58
N ASN A 148 17.18 -4.62 -10.86
CA ASN A 148 16.81 -4.18 -12.20
C ASN A 148 18.06 -3.69 -12.92
N LEU A 149 18.36 -4.30 -14.07
CA LEU A 149 19.52 -4.00 -14.89
C LEU A 149 19.08 -3.25 -16.14
N LYS A 150 19.80 -2.19 -16.48
CA LYS A 150 19.64 -1.49 -17.76
C LYS A 150 20.65 -2.05 -18.75
N VAL A 151 20.18 -2.83 -19.72
CA VAL A 151 21.01 -3.57 -20.69
C VAL A 151 20.89 -2.93 -22.07
N SER A 152 22.02 -2.62 -22.69
CA SER A 152 22.13 -2.18 -24.09
C SER A 152 23.05 -3.12 -24.85
N VAL A 153 22.67 -3.47 -26.08
CA VAL A 153 23.53 -4.22 -27.00
C VAL A 153 24.45 -3.23 -27.72
N VAL A 154 25.74 -3.56 -27.81
CA VAL A 154 26.75 -2.75 -28.50
C VAL A 154 27.24 -3.50 -29.74
N ASP A 155 27.14 -2.86 -30.91
CA ASP A 155 27.77 -3.36 -32.13
C ASP A 155 29.25 -2.95 -32.10
N LEU A 156 30.15 -3.91 -31.92
CA LEU A 156 31.59 -3.63 -31.86
C LEU A 156 32.20 -3.24 -33.22
N SER A 157 31.52 -3.53 -34.33
CA SER A 157 31.99 -3.23 -35.69
C SER A 157 31.69 -1.78 -36.08
N THR A 158 30.56 -1.23 -35.64
CA THR A 158 30.17 0.16 -35.92
C THR A 158 30.39 1.10 -34.72
N GLY A 159 30.46 0.55 -33.51
CA GLY A 159 30.47 1.30 -32.25
C GLY A 159 29.08 1.75 -31.79
N ASP A 160 28.01 1.35 -32.49
CA ASP A 160 26.65 1.78 -32.17
C ASP A 160 26.11 1.09 -30.91
N VAL A 161 25.37 1.86 -30.11
CA VAL A 161 24.70 1.37 -28.89
C VAL A 161 23.20 1.31 -29.13
N GLY A 162 22.63 0.11 -29.03
CA GLY A 162 21.20 -0.12 -29.15
C GLY A 162 20.40 0.46 -27.97
N PRO A 163 19.07 0.60 -28.13
CA PRO A 163 18.20 1.11 -27.09
C PRO A 163 18.29 0.24 -25.83
N ALA A 164 18.38 0.91 -24.68
CA ALA A 164 18.45 0.23 -23.40
C ALA A 164 17.11 -0.42 -23.03
N LYS A 165 17.18 -1.66 -22.56
CA LYS A 165 16.05 -2.41 -22.00
C LYS A 165 16.26 -2.61 -20.51
N ILE A 166 15.18 -2.53 -19.72
CA ILE A 166 15.22 -2.90 -18.32
C ILE A 166 14.96 -4.41 -18.22
N VAL A 167 15.87 -5.14 -17.59
CA VAL A 167 15.80 -6.58 -17.36
C VAL A 167 15.91 -6.84 -15.86
N GLY A 168 15.02 -7.69 -15.33
CA GLY A 168 15.09 -8.11 -13.93
C GLY A 168 16.04 -9.30 -13.76
N GLY A 169 16.94 -9.23 -12.78
CA GLY A 169 17.73 -10.35 -12.30
C GLY A 169 17.30 -10.74 -10.89
N GLU A 170 17.22 -12.04 -10.60
CA GLU A 170 16.82 -12.51 -9.28
C GLU A 170 18.03 -12.68 -8.35
N LEU A 171 17.79 -12.51 -7.05
CA LEU A 171 18.79 -12.78 -6.04
C LEU A 171 19.19 -14.25 -6.09
N GLY A 172 20.49 -14.51 -6.21
CA GLY A 172 21.05 -15.87 -6.30
C GLY A 172 21.27 -16.36 -7.73
N TRP A 173 20.83 -15.63 -8.76
CA TRP A 173 21.22 -15.94 -10.14
C TRP A 173 22.73 -15.83 -10.34
N THR A 174 23.27 -16.80 -11.06
CA THR A 174 24.59 -16.76 -11.66
C THR A 174 24.60 -15.83 -12.88
N VAL A 175 25.79 -15.44 -13.31
CA VAL A 175 25.96 -14.65 -14.54
C VAL A 175 25.46 -15.42 -15.77
N GLU A 176 25.56 -16.75 -15.77
CA GLU A 176 25.09 -17.59 -16.88
C GLU A 176 23.57 -17.58 -17.01
N GLU A 177 22.84 -17.71 -15.89
CA GLU A 177 21.37 -17.62 -15.88
C GLU A 177 20.90 -16.23 -16.33
N LEU A 178 21.61 -15.17 -15.92
CA LEU A 178 21.31 -13.83 -16.38
C LEU A 178 21.53 -13.68 -17.90
N LYS A 179 22.61 -14.25 -18.45
CA LYS A 179 22.90 -14.24 -19.89
C LYS A 179 21.81 -14.95 -20.71
N GLN A 180 21.42 -16.14 -20.28
CA GLN A 180 20.31 -16.87 -20.90
C GLN A 180 19.01 -16.07 -20.84
N HIS A 181 18.75 -15.34 -19.74
CA HIS A 181 17.56 -14.50 -19.61
C HIS A 181 17.57 -13.28 -20.54
N ILE A 182 18.71 -12.63 -20.76
CA ILE A 182 18.84 -11.52 -21.72
C ILE A 182 18.84 -12.00 -23.18
N GLY A 183 19.01 -13.30 -23.42
CA GLY A 183 19.04 -13.91 -24.75
C GLY A 183 20.44 -13.96 -25.38
N GLU A 184 21.49 -14.08 -24.56
CA GLU A 184 22.86 -14.47 -24.95
C GLU A 184 23.10 -15.97 -24.70
#